data_AF-A0A6S7HHF5-F1
#
_entry.id   AF-A0A6S7HHF5-F1
#
_cell.length_a   1.000
_cell.length_b   1.000
_cell.length_c   1.000
_cell.angle_alpha   90.00
_cell.angle_beta   90.00
_cell.angle_gamma   90.00
#
_symmetry.space_group_name_H-M   'P 1'
#
loop_
_entity.id
_entity.type
_entity.pdbx_description
1 polymer ?
#
loop_
_entity_poly.entity_id
_entity_poly.type
_entity_poly.pdbx_seq_one_letter_code
_entity_poly.pdbx_strand_id
1 'polypeptide(L)'
;MKIYADIAAKAKPHIFCVGNTVLVRQKRQNKLFSPYNKHPYTITQIKGSMITARNAAGNHVITRNCSQFEQVHLSIHYPDADSTAVPIPQRPAERRYPTRENRRPPERLNIEYQH
;
A
#
# COMPACT_ATOMS: atom_id res chain seq x y z
N MET A 1 -20.54 25.84 -12.59
CA MET A 1 -20.59 25.79 -11.11
C MET A 1 -19.75 24.63 -10.56
N LYS A 2 -18.41 24.66 -10.69
CA LYS A 2 -17.53 23.60 -10.15
C LYS A 2 -17.02 23.92 -8.74
N ILE A 3 -16.64 25.18 -8.52
CA ILE A 3 -16.02 25.65 -7.27
C ILE A 3 -16.95 25.47 -6.06
N TYR A 4 -18.25 25.79 -6.20
CA TYR A 4 -19.21 25.62 -5.11
C TYR A 4 -19.37 24.15 -4.68
N ALA A 5 -19.46 23.24 -5.66
CA ALA A 5 -19.56 21.81 -5.39
C ALA A 5 -18.29 21.28 -4.70
N ASP A 6 -17.10 21.71 -5.14
CA ASP A 6 -15.83 21.32 -4.53
C ASP A 6 -15.72 21.81 -3.07
N ILE A 7 -16.18 23.04 -2.79
CA ILE A 7 -16.20 23.60 -1.42
C ILE A 7 -17.19 22.84 -0.54
N ALA A 8 -18.42 22.61 -1.02
CA ALA A 8 -19.44 21.87 -0.27
C ALA A 8 -18.99 20.43 0.04
N ALA A 9 -18.29 19.79 -0.90
CA ALA A 9 -17.75 18.44 -0.75
C ALA A 9 -16.40 18.38 -0.01
N LYS A 10 -15.80 19.52 0.37
CA LYS A 10 -14.46 19.63 0.97
C LYS A 10 -13.39 18.90 0.14
N ALA A 11 -13.48 19.03 -1.18
CA ALA A 11 -12.56 18.36 -2.10
C ALA A 11 -11.13 18.90 -1.90
N LYS A 12 -10.17 17.99 -1.70
CA LYS A 12 -8.75 18.34 -1.57
C LYS A 12 -8.09 18.31 -2.96
N PRO A 13 -7.25 19.31 -3.30
CA PRO A 13 -6.45 19.23 -4.50
C PRO A 13 -5.43 18.09 -4.35
N HIS A 14 -5.13 17.42 -5.46
CA HIS A 14 -4.09 16.41 -5.52
C HIS A 14 -2.68 17.04 -5.59
N ILE A 15 -1.66 16.28 -5.18
CA ILE A 15 -0.25 16.70 -5.15
C ILE A 15 0.58 16.23 -6.36
N PHE A 16 -0.07 15.60 -7.35
CA PHE A 16 0.63 14.97 -8.47
C PHE A 16 1.20 16.00 -9.45
N CYS A 17 2.39 15.72 -9.97
CA CYS A 17 3.03 16.48 -11.04
C CYS A 17 3.39 15.57 -12.23
N VAL A 18 3.52 16.16 -13.41
CA VAL A 18 4.04 15.45 -14.59
C VAL A 18 5.48 15.01 -14.31
N GLY A 19 5.81 13.76 -14.62
CA GLY A 19 7.09 13.14 -14.30
C GLY A 19 7.09 12.33 -13.00
N ASN A 20 6.09 12.48 -12.12
CA ASN A 20 6.01 11.66 -10.91
C ASN A 20 5.84 10.18 -11.27
N THR A 21 6.49 9.32 -10.49
CA THR A 21 6.33 7.87 -10.58
C THR A 21 5.21 7.43 -9.65
N VAL A 22 4.24 6.72 -10.19
CA VAL A 22 3.01 6.35 -9.50
C VAL A 22 2.65 4.88 -9.75
N LEU A 23 1.99 4.26 -8.78
CA LEU A 23 1.31 2.98 -8.95
C LEU A 23 -0.16 3.20 -9.27
N VAL A 24 -0.73 2.30 -10.07
CA VAL A 24 -2.13 2.36 -10.48
C VAL A 24 -2.93 1.32 -9.72
N ARG A 25 -4.06 1.73 -9.13
CA ARG A 25 -4.97 0.83 -8.43
C ARG A 25 -5.56 -0.20 -9.41
N GLN A 26 -5.57 -1.47 -9.02
CA GLN A 26 -6.08 -2.57 -9.84
C GLN A 26 -7.35 -3.17 -9.26
N LYS A 27 -8.11 -3.88 -10.11
CA LYS A 27 -9.32 -4.60 -9.68
C LYS A 27 -8.89 -5.74 -8.74
N ARG A 28 -9.47 -5.79 -7.54
CA ARG A 28 -9.17 -6.85 -6.58
C ARG A 28 -9.77 -8.17 -7.07
N GLN A 29 -8.93 -9.16 -7.33
CA GLN A 29 -9.36 -10.50 -7.74
C GLN A 29 -9.64 -11.42 -6.54
N ASN A 30 -8.79 -11.36 -5.51
CA ASN A 30 -8.94 -12.14 -4.28
C ASN A 30 -8.50 -11.31 -3.05
N LYS A 31 -8.70 -11.85 -1.83
CA LYS A 31 -8.37 -11.13 -0.58
C LYS A 31 -6.87 -10.86 -0.40
N LEU A 32 -6.01 -11.70 -0.97
CA LEU A 32 -4.55 -11.62 -0.80
C LEU A 32 -3.87 -10.83 -1.94
N PHE A 33 -4.63 -10.33 -2.91
CA PHE A 33 -4.10 -9.62 -4.05
C PHE A 33 -3.71 -8.19 -3.68
N SER A 34 -2.57 -7.73 -4.19
CA SER A 34 -2.16 -6.33 -4.01
C SER A 34 -3.23 -5.38 -4.55
N PRO A 35 -3.58 -4.31 -3.83
CA PRO A 35 -4.52 -3.30 -4.31
C PRO A 35 -3.98 -2.49 -5.51
N TYR A 36 -2.66 -2.46 -5.70
CA TYR A 36 -2.00 -1.72 -6.77
C TYR A 36 -1.24 -2.64 -7.72
N ASN A 37 -1.22 -2.26 -9.00
CA ASN A 37 -0.39 -2.91 -10.00
C ASN A 37 1.09 -2.74 -9.62
N LYS A 38 1.86 -3.82 -9.73
CA LYS A 38 3.30 -3.86 -9.43
C LYS A 38 4.14 -2.99 -10.37
N HIS A 39 3.64 -2.69 -11.55
CA HIS A 39 4.37 -1.91 -12.55
C HIS A 39 4.19 -0.41 -12.29
N PRO A 40 5.29 0.35 -12.12
CA PRO A 40 5.23 1.79 -11.97
C PRO A 40 4.92 2.46 -13.32
N TYR A 41 4.19 3.56 -13.23
CA TYR A 41 3.85 4.42 -14.35
C TYR A 41 4.40 5.82 -14.09
N THR A 42 4.78 6.51 -15.16
CA THR A 42 5.19 7.91 -15.12
C THR A 42 4.04 8.78 -15.62
N ILE A 43 3.67 9.80 -14.86
CA ILE A 43 2.64 10.75 -15.29
C ILE A 43 3.13 11.55 -16.49
N THR A 44 2.35 11.56 -17.57
CA THR A 44 2.66 12.32 -18.80
C THR A 44 1.82 13.59 -18.93
N GLN A 45 0.58 13.55 -18.43
CA GLN A 45 -0.35 14.68 -18.56
C GLN A 45 -1.33 14.71 -17.39
N ILE A 46 -1.69 15.92 -16.97
CA ILE A 46 -2.70 16.16 -15.93
C ILE A 46 -3.73 17.14 -16.47
N LYS A 47 -5.02 16.80 -16.34
CA LYS A 47 -6.17 17.64 -16.71
C LYS A 47 -7.15 17.67 -15.55
N GLY A 48 -7.03 18.66 -14.68
CA GLY A 48 -7.80 18.73 -13.44
C GLY A 48 -7.48 17.55 -12.54
N SER A 49 -8.49 16.77 -12.12
CA SER A 49 -8.30 15.55 -11.33
C SER A 49 -8.00 14.31 -12.18
N MET A 50 -7.94 14.44 -13.51
CA MET A 50 -7.68 13.33 -14.42
C MET A 50 -6.20 13.30 -14.79
N ILE A 51 -5.58 12.15 -14.59
CA ILE A 51 -4.15 11.92 -14.80
C ILE A 51 -3.99 10.87 -15.90
N THR A 52 -3.14 11.18 -16.87
CA THR A 52 -2.63 10.22 -17.86
C THR A 52 -1.22 9.81 -17.46
N ALA A 53 -0.99 8.51 -17.37
CA ALA A 53 0.31 7.94 -17.03
C ALA A 53 0.68 6.84 -18.02
N ARG A 54 1.98 6.72 -18.31
CA ARG A 54 2.54 5.72 -19.22
C ARG A 54 3.43 4.74 -18.45
N ASN A 55 3.44 3.49 -18.87
CA ASN A 55 4.38 2.50 -18.35
C ASN A 55 5.82 2.87 -18.79
N ALA A 56 6.82 2.39 -18.05
CA ALA A 56 8.24 2.56 -18.37
C ALA A 56 8.60 2.08 -19.80
N ALA A 57 7.97 0.99 -20.26
CA ALA A 57 8.17 0.46 -21.61
C ALA A 57 7.46 1.27 -22.72
N GLY A 58 6.65 2.26 -22.37
CA GLY A 58 5.93 3.12 -23.33
C GLY A 58 4.77 2.46 -24.10
N ASN A 59 4.57 1.15 -23.96
CA ASN A 59 3.54 0.39 -24.68
C ASN A 59 2.13 0.50 -24.11
N HIS A 60 1.98 1.04 -22.91
CA HIS A 60 0.70 1.11 -22.21
C HIS A 60 0.50 2.46 -21.56
N VAL A 61 -0.65 3.08 -21.86
CA VAL A 61 -1.05 4.40 -21.37
C VAL A 61 -2.42 4.27 -20.71
N ILE A 62 -2.55 4.85 -19.51
CA ILE A 62 -3.77 4.80 -18.71
C ILE A 62 -4.16 6.23 -18.34
N THR A 63 -5.45 6.57 -18.53
CA THR A 63 -6.03 7.84 -18.08
C THR A 63 -7.12 7.59 -17.04
N ARG A 64 -6.95 8.09 -15.81
CA ARG A 64 -7.92 7.90 -14.70
C ARG A 64 -7.92 9.06 -13.70
N ASN A 65 -8.86 9.04 -12.75
CA ASN A 65 -8.89 10.01 -11.66
C ASN A 65 -7.67 9.85 -10.73
N CYS A 66 -7.17 10.96 -10.20
CA CYS A 66 -6.02 11.05 -9.30
C CYS A 66 -6.12 10.12 -8.07
N SER A 67 -7.33 9.88 -7.56
CA SER A 67 -7.58 8.96 -6.44
C SER A 67 -7.24 7.49 -6.72
N GLN A 68 -7.03 7.13 -7.98
CA GLN A 68 -6.62 5.77 -8.37
C GLN A 68 -5.11 5.60 -8.48
N PHE A 69 -4.34 6.67 -8.23
CA PHE A 69 -2.90 6.65 -8.28
C PHE A 69 -2.33 6.79 -6.86
N GLU A 70 -1.24 6.09 -6.60
CA GLU A 70 -0.44 6.24 -5.39
C GLU A 70 0.96 6.70 -5.80
N GLN A 71 1.48 7.77 -5.18
CA GLN A 71 2.81 8.26 -5.49
C GLN A 71 3.87 7.39 -4.81
N VAL A 72 4.89 6.99 -5.57
CA VAL A 72 6.01 6.20 -5.05
C VAL A 72 7.19 7.12 -4.77
N HIS A 73 7.64 7.14 -3.53
CA HIS A 73 8.90 7.76 -3.15
C HIS A 73 9.98 6.68 -3.11
N LEU A 74 10.87 6.68 -4.10
CA LEU A 74 12.07 5.86 -4.06
C LEU A 74 13.07 6.54 -3.12
N SER A 75 13.01 6.19 -1.84
CA SER A 75 14.08 6.51 -0.90
C SER A 75 15.31 5.72 -1.32
N ILE A 76 16.31 6.39 -1.89
CA ILE A 76 17.61 5.78 -2.18
C ILE A 76 18.24 5.45 -0.84
N HIS A 77 18.23 4.18 -0.45
CA HIS A 77 19.00 3.70 0.68
C HIS A 77 20.44 3.55 0.20
N TYR A 78 21.30 4.48 0.60
CA TYR A 78 22.74 4.35 0.39
C TYR A 78 23.28 3.36 1.44
N PRO A 79 23.82 2.20 1.04
CA PRO A 79 24.22 1.15 1.98
C PRO A 79 25.47 1.47 2.83
N ASP A 80 26.08 2.66 2.71
CA ASP A 80 27.45 2.88 3.22
C ASP A 80 27.62 4.05 4.22
N ALA A 81 26.56 4.54 4.87
CA ALA A 81 26.68 5.55 5.92
C ALA A 81 26.37 4.98 7.32
N ASP A 82 27.43 4.51 7.98
CA ASP A 82 27.60 4.33 9.43
C ASP A 82 26.67 3.33 10.14
N SER A 83 27.06 2.05 10.11
CA SER A 83 26.63 1.05 11.09
C SER A 83 27.51 1.13 12.35
N THR A 84 27.41 2.22 13.11
CA THR A 84 27.63 2.12 14.56
C THR A 84 26.47 1.30 15.11
N ALA A 85 26.69 -0.01 15.22
CA ALA A 85 25.73 -0.93 15.81
C ALA A 85 25.50 -0.53 17.27
N VAL A 86 24.51 0.33 17.51
CA VAL A 86 23.93 0.48 18.84
C VAL A 86 23.38 -0.89 19.23
N PRO A 87 23.88 -1.52 20.31
CA PRO A 87 23.33 -2.78 20.77
C PRO A 87 21.86 -2.50 21.09
N ILE A 88 20.95 -3.14 20.36
CA ILE A 88 19.54 -3.13 20.70
C ILE A 88 19.46 -3.72 22.11
N PRO A 89 19.02 -2.98 23.14
CA PRO A 89 18.81 -3.58 24.44
C PRO A 89 17.79 -4.68 24.25
N GLN A 90 18.20 -5.93 24.49
CA GLN A 90 17.32 -7.09 24.48
C GLN A 90 16.29 -6.90 25.60
N ARG A 91 15.19 -6.22 25.29
CA ARG A 91 14.06 -6.15 26.21
C ARG A 91 13.58 -7.58 26.41
N PRO A 92 13.46 -8.09 27.65
CA PRO A 92 12.92 -9.42 27.88
C PRO A 92 11.60 -9.54 27.13
N ALA A 93 11.39 -10.70 26.50
CA ALA A 93 10.21 -11.00 25.68
C ALA A 93 8.96 -11.11 26.58
N GLU A 94 8.55 -10.00 27.17
CA GLU A 94 7.28 -9.89 27.85
C GLU A 94 6.18 -9.97 26.78
N ARG A 95 5.33 -11.00 26.93
CA ARG A 95 4.16 -11.18 26.07
C ARG A 95 3.31 -9.92 26.19
N ARG A 96 3.21 -9.15 25.11
CA ARG A 96 2.33 -7.96 25.02
C ARG A 96 0.83 -8.29 25.17
N TYR A 97 0.47 -9.57 25.02
CA TYR A 97 -0.90 -10.03 25.11
C TYR A 97 -1.01 -11.12 26.17
N PRO A 98 -2.09 -11.11 26.98
CA PRO A 98 -2.32 -12.13 27.99
C PRO A 98 -2.41 -13.52 27.35
N THR A 99 -1.86 -14.52 28.03
CA THR A 99 -2.01 -15.91 27.63
C THR A 99 -3.50 -16.26 27.69
N ARG A 100 -4.05 -16.80 26.59
CA ARG A 100 -5.45 -17.23 26.55
C ARG A 100 -5.57 -18.62 27.17
N GLU A 101 -5.48 -18.67 28.49
CA GLU A 101 -5.44 -19.90 29.31
C GLU A 101 -6.66 -20.80 29.12
N ASN A 102 -7.83 -20.23 28.79
CA ASN A 102 -9.10 -20.94 28.67
C ASN A 102 -9.43 -21.45 27.25
N ARG A 103 -8.42 -21.79 26.43
CA ARG A 103 -8.67 -22.50 25.15
C ARG A 103 -8.73 -24.00 25.39
N ARG A 104 -9.93 -24.57 25.46
CA ARG A 104 -10.11 -26.02 25.27
C ARG A 104 -10.01 -26.33 23.76
N PRO A 105 -9.15 -27.27 23.33
CA PRO A 105 -9.12 -27.70 21.95
C PRO A 105 -10.49 -28.32 21.56
N PRO A 106 -10.90 -28.23 20.29
CA PRO A 106 -12.18 -28.77 19.84
C PRO A 106 -12.19 -30.30 19.99
N GLU A 107 -13.29 -30.82 20.53
CA GLU A 107 -13.48 -32.21 20.98
C GLU A 107 -13.23 -33.27 19.90
N ARG A 108 -13.43 -32.92 18.64
CA ARG A 108 -13.11 -33.74 17.46
C ARG A 108 -11.63 -34.13 17.29
N LEU A 109 -10.73 -33.58 18.12
CA LEU A 109 -9.32 -34.01 18.21
C LEU A 109 -9.07 -35.09 19.27
N ASN A 110 -10.05 -35.40 20.13
CA ASN A 110 -9.99 -36.47 21.12
C ASN A 110 -10.51 -37.77 20.50
N ILE A 111 -9.76 -38.35 19.56
CA ILE A 111 -10.10 -39.68 19.02
C ILE A 111 -9.41 -40.70 19.93
N GLU A 112 -10.14 -41.23 20.91
CA GLU A 112 -9.71 -42.42 21.65
C GLU A 112 -9.82 -43.63 20.71
N TYR A 113 -8.68 -44.24 20.39
CA TYR A 113 -8.63 -45.55 19.75
C TYR A 113 -9.08 -46.59 20.77
N GLN A 114 -10.32 -47.05 20.66
CA GLN A 114 -10.80 -48.25 21.33
C GLN A 114 -10.51 -49.45 20.42
N HIS A 115 -9.70 -50.39 20.93
CA HIS A 115 -9.34 -51.67 20.31
C HIS A 115 -10.44 -52.71 20.49
#